data_AF-A0A225VWF0-F1
#
_entry.id   AF-A0A225VWF0-F1
#
_cell.length_a   1.000
_cell.length_b   1.000
_cell.length_c   1.000
_cell.angle_alpha   90.00
_cell.angle_beta   90.00
_cell.angle_gamma   90.00
#
_symmetry.space_group_name_H-M   'P 1'
#
loop_
_entity.id
_entity.type
_entity.pdbx_description
1 polymer ?
#
loop_
_entity_poly.entity_id
_entity_poly.type
_entity_poly.pdbx_seq_one_letter_code
_entity_poly.pdbx_strand_id
1 'polypeptide(L)'
;MTGVTWGTVEDCMHGAYSPTLEAMRIKASYVEDMSGGAVLAVLEEPTPEDPFRSMTIKWVELDLPFNSTFVKNRDYVYIEYMKTVKLSNGERIGCQIYHSINFPQTKPLPNRVRANMTVCGIFRQLGPDTVEVYVYGSGIVDPAGDMIKALVVPSMATGYLTALKYAHCSKMKKIIWLLGKRYEMTKDSSAPGKAHICVTCCSPISKLRRGDYSRSEGSTCKLCEGYLCRSCRIQRKLTFTSSDRQIEQRKVSFCGLCLQQARTMSPMEMIMEQMESTRKKRALTATSRETNESSDSWTSSECFTRSYSECQPTTG
;
A
#
# COMPACT_ATOMS: atom_id res chain seq x y z
N MET A 1 11.37 -3.50 -20.18
CA MET A 1 10.71 -2.18 -20.32
C MET A 1 11.62 -1.14 -19.69
N THR A 2 11.79 0.01 -20.35
CA THR A 2 12.45 1.19 -19.78
C THR A 2 11.52 2.38 -19.92
N GLY A 3 11.47 3.26 -18.92
CA GLY A 3 10.68 4.48 -18.97
C GLY A 3 11.13 5.50 -17.93
N VAL A 4 10.49 6.66 -17.91
CA VAL A 4 10.81 7.76 -17.01
C VAL A 4 9.55 8.21 -16.28
N THR A 5 9.66 8.50 -14.99
CA THR A 5 8.57 9.03 -14.16
C THR A 5 9.04 10.21 -13.31
N TRP A 6 8.08 11.01 -12.83
CA TRP A 6 8.33 12.20 -12.02
C TRP A 6 8.32 11.87 -10.53
N GLY A 7 9.36 12.27 -9.81
CA GLY A 7 9.55 12.05 -8.37
C GLY A 7 10.98 11.67 -8.02
N THR A 8 11.17 11.05 -6.85
CA THR A 8 12.46 10.51 -6.41
C THR A 8 12.45 8.98 -6.35
N VAL A 9 13.62 8.36 -6.24
CA VAL A 9 13.73 6.90 -6.02
C VAL A 9 12.94 6.48 -4.78
N GLU A 10 13.03 7.25 -3.70
CA GLU A 10 12.28 7.03 -2.45
C GLU A 10 10.77 7.10 -2.69
N ASP A 11 10.30 7.95 -3.60
CA ASP A 11 8.89 7.99 -3.99
C ASP A 11 8.44 6.74 -4.73
N CYS A 12 9.25 6.22 -5.65
CA CYS A 12 8.96 4.94 -6.29
C CYS A 12 8.91 3.81 -5.25
N MET A 13 9.89 3.74 -4.35
CA MET A 13 9.96 2.71 -3.32
C MET A 13 8.79 2.81 -2.33
N HIS A 14 8.42 4.01 -1.89
CA HIS A 14 7.27 4.23 -1.01
C HIS A 14 5.92 3.94 -1.69
N GLY A 15 5.80 4.29 -2.98
CA GLY A 15 4.62 3.97 -3.78
C GLY A 15 4.40 2.46 -3.90
N ALA A 16 5.46 1.74 -4.19
CA ALA A 16 5.50 0.29 -4.30
C ALA A 16 5.22 -0.44 -2.97
N TYR A 17 5.73 0.10 -1.86
CA TYR A 17 5.64 -0.53 -0.54
C TYR A 17 4.17 -0.73 -0.10
N SER A 18 3.83 -2.01 0.16
CA SER A 18 2.46 -2.45 0.47
C SER A 18 2.47 -3.70 1.36
N PRO A 19 2.78 -3.58 2.66
CA PRO A 19 3.00 -4.73 3.54
C PRO A 19 1.70 -5.38 4.08
N THR A 20 0.54 -4.77 3.83
CA THR A 20 -0.77 -5.27 4.29
C THR A 20 -1.76 -5.34 3.12
N LEU A 21 -2.82 -6.13 3.27
CA LEU A 21 -3.90 -6.19 2.28
C LEU A 21 -4.51 -4.81 2.01
N GLU A 22 -4.74 -4.03 3.07
CA GLU A 22 -5.25 -2.66 2.94
C GLU A 22 -4.30 -1.78 2.11
N ALA A 23 -3.00 -1.81 2.41
CA ALA A 23 -1.99 -1.07 1.67
C ALA A 23 -1.88 -1.54 0.20
N MET A 24 -2.03 -2.85 -0.05
CA MET A 24 -2.07 -3.39 -1.41
C MET A 24 -3.28 -2.86 -2.19
N ARG A 25 -4.48 -2.84 -1.58
CA ARG A 25 -5.67 -2.30 -2.24
C ARG A 25 -5.58 -0.78 -2.48
N ILE A 26 -5.02 -0.03 -1.53
CA ILE A 26 -4.74 1.40 -1.73
C ILE A 26 -3.77 1.59 -2.90
N LYS A 27 -2.69 0.80 -2.98
CA LYS A 27 -1.76 0.81 -4.12
C LYS A 27 -2.51 0.55 -5.43
N ALA A 28 -3.26 -0.55 -5.51
CA ALA A 28 -4.01 -0.96 -6.70
C ALA A 28 -4.98 0.13 -7.19
N SER A 29 -5.59 0.91 -6.29
CA SER A 29 -6.47 2.02 -6.66
C SER A 29 -5.81 3.15 -7.46
N TYR A 30 -4.47 3.25 -7.43
CA TYR A 30 -3.70 4.27 -8.15
C TYR A 30 -2.86 3.70 -9.29
N VAL A 31 -2.43 2.44 -9.17
CA VAL A 31 -1.50 1.83 -10.13
C VAL A 31 -2.17 0.81 -11.06
N GLU A 32 -3.30 0.23 -10.61
CA GLU A 32 -4.11 -0.77 -11.32
C GLU A 32 -3.30 -2.04 -11.64
N ASP A 33 -2.51 -2.54 -10.68
CA ASP A 33 -1.60 -3.68 -10.85
C ASP A 33 -2.17 -5.04 -10.45
N MET A 34 -3.36 -5.08 -9.84
CA MET A 34 -4.04 -6.32 -9.46
C MET A 34 -5.55 -6.10 -9.27
N SER A 35 -6.34 -7.16 -9.42
CA SER A 35 -7.79 -7.19 -9.11
C SER A 35 -8.09 -7.80 -7.74
N GLY A 36 -7.23 -8.70 -7.27
CA GLY A 36 -7.30 -9.33 -5.96
C GLY A 36 -5.93 -9.55 -5.36
N GLY A 37 -5.85 -9.66 -4.03
CA GLY A 37 -4.59 -9.98 -3.39
C GLY A 37 -4.73 -10.35 -1.91
N ALA A 38 -3.66 -10.91 -1.37
CA ALA A 38 -3.48 -11.22 0.04
C ALA A 38 -1.99 -11.18 0.40
N VAL A 39 -1.68 -10.67 1.59
CA VAL A 39 -0.34 -10.83 2.18
C VAL A 39 -0.35 -12.14 2.96
N LEU A 40 0.49 -13.09 2.53
CA LEU A 40 0.57 -14.42 3.13
C LEU A 40 1.55 -14.43 4.30
N ALA A 41 2.67 -13.71 4.19
CA ALA A 41 3.65 -13.56 5.25
C ALA A 41 4.47 -12.28 5.08
N VAL A 42 4.93 -11.72 6.20
CA VAL A 42 5.94 -10.66 6.24
C VAL A 42 7.19 -11.25 6.88
N LEU A 43 8.24 -11.42 6.08
CA LEU A 43 9.49 -12.07 6.50
C LEU A 43 10.53 -11.05 7.00
N GLU A 44 10.56 -9.88 6.38
CA GLU A 44 11.43 -8.77 6.76
C GLU A 44 10.66 -7.45 6.68
N GLU A 45 10.76 -6.65 7.73
CA GLU A 45 10.17 -5.32 7.82
C GLU A 45 11.25 -4.24 7.71
N PRO A 46 10.90 -3.03 7.24
CA PRO A 46 11.82 -1.89 7.24
C PRO A 46 12.40 -1.59 8.62
N THR A 47 13.64 -1.08 8.62
CA THR A 47 14.30 -0.56 9.83
C THR A 47 14.68 0.91 9.63
N PRO A 48 14.98 1.67 10.70
CA PRO A 48 15.40 3.07 10.56
C PRO A 48 16.64 3.24 9.67
N GLU A 49 17.55 2.27 9.68
CA GLU A 49 18.78 2.26 8.90
C GLU A 49 18.51 1.91 7.42
N ASP A 50 17.57 0.99 7.18
CA ASP A 50 17.20 0.47 5.86
C ASP A 50 15.66 0.57 5.66
N PRO A 51 15.10 1.79 5.47
CA PRO A 51 13.66 2.10 5.52
C PRO A 51 12.84 1.55 4.34
N PHE A 52 13.51 1.11 3.29
CA PHE A 52 12.86 0.48 2.12
C PHE A 52 13.18 -0.99 2.00
N ARG A 53 13.85 -1.57 3.01
CA ARG A 53 14.17 -2.99 3.02
C ARG A 53 12.96 -3.76 3.53
N SER A 54 12.41 -4.62 2.69
CA SER A 54 11.29 -5.47 3.09
C SER A 54 11.25 -6.74 2.28
N MET A 55 10.74 -7.80 2.89
CA MET A 55 10.54 -9.08 2.23
C MET A 55 9.17 -9.65 2.61
N THR A 56 8.29 -9.82 1.64
CA THR A 56 6.89 -10.26 1.87
C THR A 56 6.49 -11.35 0.90
N ILE A 57 5.69 -12.30 1.36
CA ILE A 57 5.05 -13.30 0.50
C ILE A 57 3.63 -12.83 0.21
N LYS A 58 3.25 -12.79 -1.06
CA LYS A 58 1.95 -12.30 -1.51
C LYS A 58 1.30 -13.28 -2.48
N TRP A 59 -0.02 -13.32 -2.42
CA TRP A 59 -0.87 -13.83 -3.49
C TRP A 59 -1.52 -12.64 -4.20
N VAL A 60 -1.54 -12.66 -5.53
CA VAL A 60 -2.27 -11.67 -6.34
C VAL A 60 -3.04 -12.34 -7.47
N GLU A 61 -4.14 -11.72 -7.85
CA GLU A 61 -4.92 -12.05 -9.04
C GLU A 61 -4.84 -10.92 -10.05
N LEU A 62 -4.63 -11.30 -11.31
CA LEU A 62 -4.70 -10.42 -12.47
C LEU A 62 -5.90 -10.81 -13.33
N ASP A 63 -6.77 -9.83 -13.56
CA ASP A 63 -7.87 -9.98 -14.50
C ASP A 63 -7.35 -9.96 -15.94
N LEU A 64 -7.91 -10.85 -16.76
CA LEU A 64 -7.75 -10.76 -18.19
C LEU A 64 -9.01 -10.18 -18.86
N PRO A 65 -8.85 -9.43 -19.97
CA PRO A 65 -9.98 -9.03 -20.79
C PRO A 65 -10.80 -10.26 -21.20
N PHE A 66 -12.13 -10.08 -21.28
CA PHE A 66 -13.08 -11.13 -21.68
C PHE A 66 -13.08 -12.37 -20.77
N ASN A 67 -12.82 -12.18 -19.47
CA ASN A 67 -12.94 -13.24 -18.46
C ASN A 67 -14.29 -13.96 -18.62
N SER A 68 -14.21 -15.25 -18.93
CA SER A 68 -15.33 -16.11 -19.32
C SER A 68 -14.98 -17.56 -18.98
N THR A 69 -15.91 -18.49 -19.19
CA THR A 69 -15.68 -19.93 -18.93
C THR A 69 -14.40 -20.47 -19.61
N PHE A 70 -14.01 -19.89 -20.76
CA PHE A 70 -12.83 -20.30 -21.53
C PHE A 70 -11.58 -19.44 -21.26
N VAL A 71 -11.74 -18.23 -20.71
CA VAL A 71 -10.62 -17.32 -20.39
C VAL A 71 -10.57 -17.13 -18.88
N LYS A 72 -9.73 -17.91 -18.21
CA LYS A 72 -9.56 -17.86 -16.75
C LYS A 72 -8.59 -16.76 -16.33
N ASN A 73 -8.83 -16.17 -15.17
CA ASN A 73 -7.88 -15.24 -14.54
C ASN A 73 -6.57 -15.92 -14.15
N ARG A 74 -5.52 -15.11 -14.00
CA ARG A 74 -4.19 -15.58 -13.60
C ARG A 74 -3.93 -15.21 -12.16
N ASP A 75 -3.48 -16.18 -11.38
CA ASP A 75 -3.02 -15.93 -10.01
C ASP A 75 -1.53 -16.22 -9.88
N TYR A 76 -0.90 -15.51 -8.94
CA TYR A 76 0.52 -15.63 -8.65
C TYR A 76 0.72 -15.69 -7.14
N VAL A 77 1.62 -16.58 -6.73
CA VAL A 77 2.21 -16.57 -5.39
C VAL A 77 3.68 -16.25 -5.57
N TYR A 78 4.16 -15.18 -4.92
CA TYR A 78 5.54 -14.75 -5.04
C TYR A 78 6.08 -14.21 -3.73
N ILE A 79 7.41 -14.23 -3.62
CA ILE A 79 8.16 -13.40 -2.69
C ILE A 79 8.47 -12.07 -3.37
N GLU A 80 8.19 -10.98 -2.68
CA GLU A 80 8.58 -9.62 -3.06
C GLU A 80 9.68 -9.16 -2.11
N TYR A 81 10.82 -8.79 -2.68
CA TYR A 81 11.93 -8.18 -1.98
C TYR A 81 12.13 -6.74 -2.46
N MET A 82 12.30 -5.81 -1.55
CA MET A 82 12.56 -4.40 -1.83
C MET A 82 13.77 -3.95 -1.03
N LYS A 83 14.62 -3.10 -1.62
CA LYS A 83 15.73 -2.43 -0.92
C LYS A 83 16.26 -1.24 -1.74
N THR A 84 16.92 -0.28 -1.09
CA THR A 84 17.79 0.68 -1.78
C THR A 84 19.25 0.26 -1.71
N VAL A 85 19.97 0.38 -2.82
CA VAL A 85 21.37 -0.05 -2.95
C VAL A 85 22.21 1.15 -3.36
N LYS A 86 23.38 1.29 -2.73
CA LYS A 86 24.42 2.23 -3.18
C LYS A 86 25.39 1.48 -4.08
N LEU A 87 25.48 1.90 -5.33
CA LEU A 87 26.37 1.35 -6.34
C LEU A 87 27.83 1.80 -6.10
N SER A 88 28.77 1.12 -6.75
CA SER A 88 30.21 1.42 -6.65
C SER A 88 30.56 2.83 -7.14
N ASN A 89 29.80 3.36 -8.10
CA ASN A 89 29.91 4.74 -8.58
C ASN A 89 29.31 5.78 -7.61
N GLY A 90 28.78 5.35 -6.46
CA GLY A 90 28.17 6.20 -5.45
C GLY A 90 26.68 6.50 -5.66
N GLU A 91 26.10 6.12 -6.81
CA GLU A 91 24.67 6.32 -7.09
C GLU A 91 23.79 5.44 -6.19
N ARG A 92 22.64 5.98 -5.77
CA ARG A 92 21.63 5.22 -5.04
C ARG A 92 20.52 4.79 -6.00
N ILE A 93 20.19 3.51 -5.99
CA ILE A 93 19.08 2.94 -6.75
C ILE A 93 18.08 2.25 -5.82
N GLY A 94 16.82 2.21 -6.24
CA GLY A 94 15.80 1.36 -5.64
C GLY A 94 15.69 0.05 -6.42
N CYS A 95 15.54 -1.06 -5.71
CA CYS A 95 15.36 -2.39 -6.30
C CYS A 95 14.08 -3.01 -5.76
N GLN A 96 13.29 -3.61 -6.64
CA GLN A 96 12.11 -4.41 -6.29
C GLN A 96 12.11 -5.69 -7.11
N ILE A 97 12.10 -6.82 -6.43
CA ILE A 97 12.21 -8.13 -7.05
C ILE A 97 10.98 -8.94 -6.68
N TYR A 98 10.37 -9.56 -7.68
CA TYR A 98 9.32 -10.54 -7.56
C TYR A 98 9.85 -11.88 -8.02
N HIS A 99 9.63 -12.94 -7.23
CA HIS A 99 9.94 -14.29 -7.67
C HIS A 99 8.85 -15.26 -7.21
N SER A 100 8.26 -15.98 -8.15
CA SER A 100 7.21 -16.95 -7.83
C SER A 100 7.75 -18.09 -6.96
N ILE A 101 6.98 -18.47 -5.95
CA ILE A 101 7.31 -19.55 -5.03
C ILE A 101 6.13 -20.51 -4.89
N ASN A 102 6.41 -21.77 -4.58
CA ASN A 102 5.40 -22.80 -4.38
C ASN A 102 5.64 -23.51 -3.05
N PHE A 103 4.58 -23.66 -2.26
CA PHE A 103 4.60 -24.39 -0.99
C PHE A 103 3.23 -25.03 -0.71
N PRO A 104 3.14 -26.12 0.08
CA PRO A 104 1.94 -26.97 0.19
C PRO A 104 0.63 -26.23 0.52
N GLN A 105 0.71 -25.11 1.23
CA GLN A 105 -0.41 -24.27 1.64
C GLN A 105 -0.99 -23.42 0.50
N THR A 106 -0.35 -23.36 -0.67
CA THR A 106 -0.74 -22.50 -1.81
C THR A 106 -1.25 -23.28 -3.00
N LYS A 107 -2.14 -24.23 -2.73
CA LYS A 107 -2.77 -25.07 -3.76
C LYS A 107 -3.45 -24.20 -4.84
N PRO A 108 -3.44 -24.63 -6.11
CA PRO A 108 -4.16 -23.93 -7.17
C PRO A 108 -5.62 -23.74 -6.83
N LEU A 109 -6.15 -22.53 -7.05
CA LEU A 109 -7.54 -22.20 -6.78
C LEU A 109 -8.42 -22.57 -7.98
N PRO A 110 -9.69 -22.97 -7.77
CA PRO A 110 -10.62 -23.21 -8.86
C PRO A 110 -10.85 -21.92 -9.68
N ASN A 111 -11.15 -22.09 -10.96
CA ASN A 111 -11.41 -21.02 -11.95
C ASN A 111 -10.24 -20.06 -12.22
N ARG A 112 -9.02 -20.41 -11.82
CA ARG A 112 -7.80 -19.63 -12.06
C ARG A 112 -6.68 -20.51 -12.60
N VAL A 113 -5.73 -19.90 -13.28
CA VAL A 113 -4.51 -20.57 -13.75
C VAL A 113 -3.31 -19.98 -13.02
N ARG A 114 -2.59 -20.82 -12.28
CA ARG A 114 -1.37 -20.43 -11.57
C ARG A 114 -0.26 -20.16 -12.58
N ALA A 115 0.26 -18.95 -12.55
CA ALA A 115 1.37 -18.53 -13.40
C ALA A 115 2.62 -18.24 -12.55
N ASN A 116 3.80 -18.34 -13.19
CA ASN A 116 5.08 -18.06 -12.56
C ASN A 116 5.74 -16.85 -13.19
N MET A 117 6.28 -15.96 -12.37
CA MET A 117 7.03 -14.79 -12.82
C MET A 117 8.32 -14.61 -12.01
N THR A 118 9.33 -14.04 -12.65
CA THR A 118 10.48 -13.41 -12.03
C THR A 118 10.62 -12.02 -12.63
N VAL A 119 10.52 -10.99 -11.81
CA VAL A 119 10.54 -9.59 -12.26
C VAL A 119 11.49 -8.81 -11.37
N CYS A 120 12.31 -7.97 -11.97
CA CYS A 120 13.23 -7.05 -11.32
C CYS A 120 12.94 -5.64 -11.83
N GLY A 121 12.50 -4.77 -10.92
CA GLY A 121 12.37 -3.34 -11.10
C GLY A 121 13.57 -2.62 -10.49
N ILE A 122 14.20 -1.74 -11.27
CA ILE A 122 15.29 -0.86 -10.84
C ILE A 122 14.84 0.58 -11.07
N PHE A 123 14.97 1.40 -10.03
CA PHE A 123 14.64 2.82 -10.03
C PHE A 123 15.93 3.62 -9.85
N ARG A 124 16.32 4.40 -10.86
CA ARG A 124 17.55 5.20 -10.87
C ARG A 124 17.24 6.68 -10.93
N GLN A 125 17.85 7.47 -10.06
CA GLN A 125 17.66 8.93 -10.05
C GLN A 125 18.41 9.56 -11.24
N LEU A 126 17.71 10.27 -12.12
CA LEU A 126 18.31 11.04 -13.23
C LEU A 126 18.50 12.52 -12.89
N GLY A 127 17.60 13.08 -12.10
CA GLY A 127 17.63 14.48 -11.67
C GLY A 127 16.77 14.68 -10.42
N PRO A 128 16.63 15.90 -9.89
CA PRO A 128 15.97 16.14 -8.60
C PRO A 128 14.52 15.66 -8.48
N ASP A 129 13.80 15.53 -9.60
CA ASP A 129 12.40 15.08 -9.63
C ASP A 129 12.15 14.10 -10.81
N THR A 130 13.17 13.37 -11.23
CA THR A 130 13.05 12.47 -12.38
C THR A 130 13.76 11.15 -12.11
N VAL A 131 13.03 10.06 -12.28
CA VAL A 131 13.50 8.69 -12.06
C VAL A 131 13.36 7.90 -13.34
N GLU A 132 14.45 7.26 -13.72
CA GLU A 132 14.45 6.22 -14.74
C GLU A 132 14.03 4.89 -14.13
N VAL A 133 13.12 4.20 -14.79
CA VAL A 133 12.54 2.94 -14.35
C VAL A 133 12.89 1.87 -15.36
N TYR A 134 13.62 0.86 -14.91
CA TYR A 134 13.93 -0.34 -15.66
C TYR A 134 13.15 -1.49 -15.06
N VAL A 135 12.29 -2.13 -15.85
CA VAL A 135 11.62 -3.37 -15.44
C VAL A 135 12.03 -4.46 -16.40
N TYR A 136 12.78 -5.42 -15.87
CA TYR A 136 13.12 -6.66 -16.54
C TYR A 136 12.30 -7.78 -15.92
N GLY A 137 11.74 -8.65 -16.74
CA GLY A 137 11.03 -9.79 -16.21
C GLY A 137 10.99 -10.92 -17.21
N SER A 138 10.94 -12.13 -16.67
CA SER A 138 10.66 -13.36 -17.40
C SER A 138 9.61 -14.14 -16.62
N GLY A 139 8.88 -15.02 -17.29
CA GLY A 139 7.85 -15.80 -16.65
C GLY A 139 7.47 -16.99 -17.49
N ILE A 140 7.01 -18.03 -16.82
CA ILE A 140 6.37 -19.17 -17.46
C ILE A 140 4.89 -19.02 -17.16
N VAL A 141 4.14 -18.71 -18.21
CA VAL A 141 2.69 -18.66 -18.14
C VAL A 141 2.19 -19.74 -19.09
N ASP A 142 1.34 -20.64 -18.59
CA ASP A 142 0.58 -21.51 -19.48
C ASP A 142 -0.51 -20.64 -20.14
N PRO A 143 -0.40 -20.36 -21.45
CA PRO A 143 -1.40 -19.58 -22.12
C PRO A 143 -2.67 -20.40 -22.35
N ALA A 144 -2.65 -21.74 -22.31
CA ALA A 144 -3.77 -22.60 -22.71
C ALA A 144 -4.25 -22.37 -24.17
N GLY A 145 -3.32 -21.97 -25.06
CA GLY A 145 -3.57 -21.77 -26.50
C GLY A 145 -3.17 -20.38 -27.02
N ASP A 146 -3.05 -20.24 -28.35
CA ASP A 146 -2.52 -19.02 -28.99
C ASP A 146 -3.40 -17.79 -28.81
N MET A 147 -4.72 -17.95 -28.83
CA MET A 147 -5.67 -16.84 -28.61
C MET A 147 -5.50 -16.22 -27.21
N ILE A 148 -5.26 -17.04 -26.20
CA ILE A 148 -5.09 -16.56 -24.82
C ILE A 148 -3.68 -15.99 -24.63
N LYS A 149 -2.67 -16.50 -25.34
CA LYS A 149 -1.32 -15.89 -25.38
C LYS A 149 -1.39 -14.43 -25.84
N ALA A 150 -2.23 -14.12 -26.84
CA ALA A 150 -2.45 -12.76 -27.33
C ALA A 150 -3.09 -11.82 -26.28
N LEU A 151 -3.74 -12.35 -25.24
CA LEU A 151 -4.28 -11.57 -24.11
C LEU A 151 -3.29 -11.46 -22.95
N VAL A 152 -2.57 -12.55 -22.66
CA VAL A 152 -1.61 -12.63 -21.54
C VAL A 152 -0.42 -11.71 -21.75
N VAL A 153 0.17 -11.69 -22.96
CA VAL A 153 1.39 -10.91 -23.22
C VAL A 153 1.16 -9.39 -23.04
N PRO A 154 0.10 -8.77 -23.61
CA PRO A 154 -0.21 -7.37 -23.33
C PRO A 154 -0.54 -7.09 -21.86
N SER A 155 -1.21 -8.02 -21.16
CA SER A 155 -1.49 -7.89 -19.73
C SER A 155 -0.19 -7.85 -18.91
N MET A 156 0.78 -8.71 -19.21
CA MET A 156 2.11 -8.68 -18.57
C MET A 156 2.85 -7.38 -18.86
N ALA A 157 2.85 -6.92 -20.12
CA ALA A 157 3.48 -5.66 -20.50
C ALA A 157 2.84 -4.46 -19.77
N THR A 158 1.51 -4.46 -19.66
CA THR A 158 0.75 -3.46 -18.87
C THR A 158 1.14 -3.52 -17.39
N GLY A 159 1.30 -4.74 -16.83
CA GLY A 159 1.80 -4.97 -15.49
C GLY A 159 3.15 -4.30 -15.25
N TYR A 160 4.11 -4.43 -16.17
CA TYR A 160 5.41 -3.75 -16.06
C TYR A 160 5.28 -2.22 -16.11
N LEU A 161 4.38 -1.69 -16.94
CA LEU A 161 4.14 -0.25 -17.03
C LEU A 161 3.57 0.36 -15.73
N THR A 162 2.94 -0.44 -14.87
CA THR A 162 2.43 0.06 -13.57
C THR A 162 3.52 0.63 -12.67
N ALA A 163 4.78 0.18 -12.81
CA ALA A 163 5.92 0.71 -12.05
C ALA A 163 6.13 2.22 -12.28
N LEU A 164 5.75 2.74 -13.45
CA LEU A 164 5.82 4.18 -13.75
C LEU A 164 4.83 5.00 -12.91
N LYS A 165 3.77 4.36 -12.37
CA LYS A 165 2.76 5.01 -11.53
C LYS A 165 3.14 5.02 -10.04
N TYR A 166 4.25 4.40 -9.62
CA TYR A 166 4.61 4.29 -8.20
C TYR A 166 4.88 5.64 -7.54
N ALA A 167 5.62 6.54 -8.19
CA ALA A 167 5.83 7.88 -7.66
C ALA A 167 4.51 8.67 -7.50
N HIS A 168 3.57 8.50 -8.43
CA HIS A 168 2.22 9.05 -8.30
C HIS A 168 1.48 8.47 -7.10
N CYS A 169 1.55 7.15 -6.89
CA CYS A 169 0.97 6.48 -5.74
C CYS A 169 1.55 7.04 -4.42
N SER A 170 2.87 7.20 -4.33
CA SER A 170 3.53 7.83 -3.17
C SER A 170 2.97 9.23 -2.90
N LYS A 171 2.84 10.06 -3.94
CA LYS A 171 2.26 11.40 -3.81
C LYS A 171 0.84 11.38 -3.23
N MET A 172 -0.01 10.45 -3.67
CA MET A 172 -1.38 10.35 -3.15
C MET A 172 -1.38 9.88 -1.68
N LYS A 173 -0.51 8.91 -1.32
CA LYS A 173 -0.30 8.50 0.08
C LYS A 173 0.14 9.67 0.96
N LYS A 174 1.10 10.49 0.50
CA LYS A 174 1.58 11.69 1.23
C LYS A 174 0.45 12.69 1.50
N ILE A 175 -0.42 12.94 0.51
CA ILE A 175 -1.56 13.85 0.68
C ILE A 175 -2.54 13.31 1.74
N ILE A 176 -2.87 12.02 1.70
CA ILE A 176 -3.75 11.39 2.69
C ILE A 176 -3.14 11.48 4.09
N TRP A 177 -1.85 11.21 4.21
CA TRP A 177 -1.14 11.31 5.48
C TRP A 177 -1.18 12.74 6.07
N LEU A 178 -0.91 13.76 5.25
CA LEU A 178 -1.03 15.15 5.66
C LEU A 178 -2.45 15.52 6.09
N LEU A 179 -3.47 15.01 5.41
CA LEU A 179 -4.87 15.22 5.80
C LEU A 179 -5.15 14.60 7.17
N GLY A 180 -4.63 13.40 7.44
CA GLY A 180 -4.72 12.74 8.74
C GLY A 180 -4.09 13.59 9.86
N LYS A 181 -2.85 14.05 9.65
CA LYS A 181 -2.16 14.93 10.61
C LYS A 181 -2.93 16.22 10.88
N ARG A 182 -3.49 16.85 9.84
CA ARG A 182 -4.31 18.05 10.00
C ARG A 182 -5.59 17.78 10.77
N TYR A 183 -6.27 16.66 10.49
CA TYR A 183 -7.48 16.28 11.20
C TYR A 183 -7.23 16.08 12.71
N GLU A 184 -6.08 15.50 13.08
CA GLU A 184 -5.67 15.38 14.48
C GLU A 184 -5.44 16.75 15.13
N MET A 185 -4.78 17.68 14.45
CA MET A 185 -4.50 19.02 14.98
C MET A 185 -5.76 19.91 15.11
N THR A 186 -6.73 19.79 14.19
CA THR A 186 -7.93 20.63 14.19
C THR A 186 -8.97 20.18 15.23
N LYS A 187 -8.86 18.98 15.82
CA LYS A 187 -9.73 18.56 16.94
C LYS A 187 -9.66 19.51 18.14
N ASP A 188 -8.55 20.23 18.29
CA ASP A 188 -8.26 21.07 19.45
C ASP A 188 -8.38 22.58 19.19
N SER A 189 -8.85 23.01 18.00
CA SER A 189 -8.87 24.44 17.65
C SER A 189 -10.16 24.88 16.94
N SER A 190 -10.78 25.94 17.48
CA SER A 190 -11.91 26.63 16.85
C SER A 190 -11.41 27.55 15.73
N ALA A 191 -12.00 27.43 14.54
CA ALA A 191 -11.57 28.19 13.38
C ALA A 191 -11.99 29.67 13.48
N PRO A 192 -11.07 30.64 13.46
CA PRO A 192 -11.43 32.05 13.33
C PRO A 192 -12.05 32.30 11.94
N GLY A 193 -13.01 33.22 11.88
CA GLY A 193 -13.72 33.59 10.66
C GLY A 193 -12.77 34.17 9.60
N LYS A 194 -12.24 33.32 8.71
CA LYS A 194 -11.36 33.73 7.62
C LYS A 194 -12.16 34.50 6.57
N ALA A 195 -11.61 35.63 6.11
CA ALA A 195 -12.17 36.36 4.97
C ALA A 195 -12.24 35.47 3.72
N HIS A 196 -13.26 35.67 2.87
CA HIS A 196 -13.45 34.96 1.60
C HIS A 196 -12.46 35.40 0.51
N ILE A 197 -11.17 35.22 0.78
CA ILE A 197 -10.07 35.57 -0.12
C ILE A 197 -9.40 34.27 -0.55
N CYS A 198 -9.09 34.15 -1.85
CA CYS A 198 -8.40 32.98 -2.36
C CYS A 198 -6.98 32.89 -1.80
N VAL A 199 -6.61 31.76 -1.18
CA VAL A 199 -5.27 31.57 -0.57
C VAL A 199 -4.14 31.50 -1.60
N THR A 200 -4.46 31.30 -2.88
CA THR A 200 -3.45 31.17 -3.95
C THR A 200 -3.21 32.50 -4.67
N CYS A 201 -4.28 33.17 -5.13
CA CYS A 201 -4.18 34.38 -5.95
C CYS A 201 -4.60 35.66 -5.23
N CYS A 202 -4.96 35.58 -3.95
CA CYS A 202 -5.42 36.69 -3.12
C CYS A 202 -6.65 37.45 -3.66
N SER A 203 -7.31 36.93 -4.70
CA SER A 203 -8.52 37.56 -5.24
C SER A 203 -9.71 37.32 -4.31
N PRO A 204 -10.58 38.33 -4.12
CA PRO A 204 -11.82 38.15 -3.37
C PRO A 204 -12.72 37.16 -4.11
N ILE A 205 -13.30 36.24 -3.37
CA ILE A 205 -14.25 35.27 -3.92
C ILE A 205 -15.60 35.95 -3.91
N SER A 206 -16.08 36.31 -5.10
CA SER A 206 -17.39 36.93 -5.29
C SER A 206 -18.44 36.13 -4.54
N LYS A 207 -19.21 36.79 -3.66
CA LYS A 207 -20.36 36.19 -2.98
C LYS A 207 -21.32 35.64 -4.05
N LEU A 208 -21.28 34.34 -4.35
CA LEU A 208 -22.48 33.69 -4.88
C LEU A 208 -23.56 33.85 -3.81
N ARG A 209 -24.73 34.30 -4.22
CA ARG A 209 -25.85 34.78 -3.39
C ARG A 209 -25.99 34.02 -2.05
N ARG A 210 -26.20 34.78 -0.97
CA ARG A 210 -26.72 34.27 0.31
C ARG A 210 -27.93 33.40 0.01
N GLY A 211 -27.84 32.11 0.30
CA GLY A 211 -28.95 31.18 0.12
C GLY A 211 -28.54 29.72 0.18
N ASP A 212 -27.55 29.29 -0.60
CA ASP A 212 -27.48 27.86 -0.98
C ASP A 212 -26.13 27.16 -0.82
N TYR A 213 -25.15 27.76 -0.15
CA TYR A 213 -23.90 27.07 0.15
C TYR A 213 -23.46 27.30 1.59
N SER A 214 -24.13 26.61 2.51
CA SER A 214 -23.41 26.03 3.63
C SER A 214 -22.21 25.28 3.06
N ARG A 215 -20.99 25.82 3.20
CA ARG A 215 -19.70 25.15 2.98
C ARG A 215 -19.70 24.15 1.79
N SER A 216 -19.75 24.60 0.54
CA SER A 216 -19.45 23.66 -0.56
C SER A 216 -18.06 23.06 -0.33
N GLU A 217 -18.00 21.75 -0.10
CA GLU A 217 -16.78 21.01 0.24
C GLU A 217 -15.66 21.19 -0.79
N GLY A 218 -16.00 21.66 -1.99
CA GLY A 218 -15.09 21.94 -3.10
C GLY A 218 -14.64 23.40 -3.24
N SER A 219 -14.86 24.29 -2.27
CA SER A 219 -14.44 25.70 -2.33
C SER A 219 -13.26 26.05 -1.40
N THR A 220 -12.80 25.10 -0.59
CA THR A 220 -11.65 25.28 0.30
C THR A 220 -10.58 24.23 0.01
N CYS A 221 -9.33 24.55 0.32
CA CYS A 221 -8.26 23.58 0.35
C CYS A 221 -8.40 22.72 1.61
N LYS A 222 -8.47 21.39 1.49
CA LYS A 222 -8.60 20.52 2.66
C LYS A 222 -7.35 20.41 3.55
N LEU A 223 -6.20 20.96 3.13
CA LEU A 223 -4.96 20.95 3.93
C LEU A 223 -4.75 22.25 4.73
N CYS A 224 -4.91 23.42 4.11
CA CYS A 224 -4.73 24.70 4.79
C CYS A 224 -6.05 25.40 5.19
N GLU A 225 -7.19 24.81 4.81
CA GLU A 225 -8.55 25.33 5.00
C GLU A 225 -8.80 26.72 4.37
N GLY A 226 -7.87 27.20 3.54
CA GLY A 226 -8.02 28.46 2.80
C GLY A 226 -9.03 28.33 1.68
N TYR A 227 -9.74 29.41 1.37
CA TYR A 227 -10.68 29.43 0.25
C TYR A 227 -9.96 29.40 -1.11
N LEU A 228 -10.61 28.83 -2.11
CA LEU A 228 -10.11 28.67 -3.47
C LEU A 228 -11.11 29.27 -4.47
N CYS A 229 -10.61 30.11 -5.37
CA CYS A 229 -11.37 30.47 -6.57
C CYS A 229 -11.43 29.25 -7.53
N ARG A 230 -12.31 29.32 -8.54
CA ARG A 230 -12.48 28.21 -9.50
C ARG A 230 -11.18 27.88 -10.26
N SER A 231 -10.37 28.89 -10.59
CA SER A 231 -9.13 28.74 -11.36
C SER A 231 -7.96 28.19 -10.53
N CYS A 232 -7.92 28.49 -9.23
CA CYS A 232 -6.85 28.03 -8.33
C CYS A 232 -7.16 26.70 -7.64
N ARG A 233 -8.35 26.14 -7.86
CA ARG A 233 -8.79 24.88 -7.27
C ARG A 233 -8.26 23.70 -8.07
N ILE A 234 -7.45 22.87 -7.43
CA ILE A 234 -6.93 21.64 -8.01
C ILE A 234 -7.58 20.45 -7.31
N GLN A 235 -8.26 19.58 -8.07
CA GLN A 235 -8.87 18.37 -7.55
C GLN A 235 -7.97 17.15 -7.72
N ARG A 236 -7.91 16.30 -6.70
CA ARG A 236 -7.25 14.99 -6.72
C ARG A 236 -8.23 13.92 -6.23
N LYS A 237 -8.21 12.76 -6.88
CA LYS A 237 -8.93 11.58 -6.40
C LYS A 237 -8.06 10.93 -5.33
N LEU A 238 -8.59 10.82 -4.11
CA LEU A 238 -7.92 10.17 -2.99
C LEU A 238 -8.74 8.97 -2.55
N THR A 239 -8.02 7.93 -2.21
CA THR A 239 -8.52 6.63 -1.78
C THR A 239 -8.56 6.58 -0.25
N PHE A 240 -9.74 6.34 0.31
CA PHE A 240 -9.97 6.21 1.74
C PHE A 240 -10.47 4.81 2.07
N THR A 241 -10.05 4.27 3.23
CA THR A 241 -10.60 3.03 3.78
C THR A 241 -11.79 3.36 4.68
N SER A 242 -12.93 2.75 4.40
CA SER A 242 -14.14 2.83 5.23
C SER A 242 -14.08 1.83 6.40
N SER A 243 -14.95 1.98 7.40
CA SER A 243 -14.99 1.12 8.59
C SER A 243 -15.25 -0.35 8.28
N ASP A 244 -15.95 -0.62 7.17
CA ASP A 244 -16.22 -1.94 6.60
C ASP A 244 -15.04 -2.53 5.80
N ARG A 245 -13.86 -1.88 5.84
CA ARG A 245 -12.65 -2.26 5.10
C ARG A 245 -12.82 -2.20 3.57
N GLN A 246 -13.88 -1.54 3.09
CA GLN A 246 -14.02 -1.18 1.69
C GLN A 246 -13.23 0.09 1.41
N ILE A 247 -12.93 0.28 0.13
CA ILE A 247 -12.14 1.40 -0.32
C ILE A 247 -12.98 2.28 -1.24
N GLU A 248 -12.93 3.58 -0.98
CA GLU A 248 -13.69 4.57 -1.71
C GLU A 248 -12.78 5.68 -2.24
N GLN A 249 -12.98 6.08 -3.50
CA GLN A 249 -12.28 7.22 -4.08
C GLN A 249 -13.13 8.48 -4.06
N ARG A 250 -12.65 9.53 -3.42
CA ARG A 250 -13.32 10.83 -3.34
C ARG A 250 -12.48 11.92 -4.00
N LYS A 251 -13.15 12.86 -4.68
CA LYS A 251 -12.49 14.06 -5.23
C LYS A 251 -12.31 15.09 -4.12
N VAL A 252 -11.06 15.46 -3.86
CA VAL A 252 -10.70 16.42 -2.81
C VAL A 252 -10.01 17.64 -3.41
N SER A 253 -10.31 18.83 -2.90
CA SER A 253 -9.80 20.11 -3.43
C SER A 253 -8.60 20.63 -2.64
N PHE A 254 -7.58 21.11 -3.36
CA PHE A 254 -6.34 21.64 -2.81
C PHE A 254 -5.87 22.91 -3.53
N CYS A 255 -5.08 23.74 -2.84
CA CYS A 255 -4.28 24.79 -3.48
C CYS A 255 -2.98 24.21 -4.07
N GLY A 256 -2.36 24.94 -5.00
CA GLY A 256 -1.08 24.55 -5.59
C GLY A 256 0.05 24.43 -4.56
N LEU A 257 0.09 25.32 -3.58
CA LEU A 257 1.13 25.32 -2.53
C LEU A 257 1.11 24.04 -1.69
N CYS A 258 -0.06 23.61 -1.22
CA CYS A 258 -0.17 22.37 -0.44
C CYS A 258 0.15 21.12 -1.27
N LEU A 259 -0.22 21.11 -2.55
CA LEU A 259 0.15 20.01 -3.45
C LEU A 259 1.66 19.98 -3.75
N GLN A 260 2.30 21.15 -3.80
CA GLN A 260 3.75 21.25 -3.96
C GLN A 260 4.47 20.78 -2.69
N GLN A 261 4.00 21.19 -1.52
CA GLN A 261 4.53 20.69 -0.24
C GLN A 261 4.43 19.15 -0.15
N ALA A 262 3.28 18.58 -0.49
CA ALA A 262 3.09 17.13 -0.50
C ALA A 262 4.01 16.42 -1.52
N ARG A 263 4.37 17.09 -2.61
CA ARG A 263 5.30 16.56 -3.62
C ARG A 263 6.75 16.58 -3.14
N THR A 264 7.20 17.67 -2.51
CA THR A 264 8.60 17.84 -2.10
C THR A 264 8.94 17.22 -0.74
N MET A 265 7.93 16.78 0.03
CA MET A 265 8.14 16.08 1.30
C MET A 265 8.84 14.75 1.09
N SER A 266 9.76 14.38 1.98
CA SER A 266 10.34 13.04 1.98
C SER A 266 9.32 12.00 2.47
N PRO A 267 9.21 10.81 1.84
CA PRO A 267 8.35 9.74 2.33
C PRO A 267 8.90 9.05 3.60
N MET A 268 10.11 9.38 4.03
CA MET A 268 10.79 8.76 5.17
C MET A 268 10.00 8.88 6.47
N GLU A 269 9.46 10.06 6.77
CA GLU A 269 8.67 10.31 7.98
C GLU A 269 7.46 9.38 8.05
N MET A 270 6.78 9.19 6.92
CA MET A 270 5.62 8.31 6.83
C MET A 270 5.98 6.85 7.09
N ILE A 271 7.11 6.40 6.55
CA ILE A 271 7.58 5.02 6.72
C ILE A 271 7.92 4.77 8.18
N MET A 272 8.67 5.69 8.81
CA MET A 272 9.02 5.59 10.23
C MET A 272 7.78 5.56 11.12
N GLU A 273 6.79 6.43 10.86
CA GLU A 273 5.53 6.42 11.60
C GLU A 273 4.73 5.12 11.37
N GLN A 274 4.68 4.63 10.13
CA GLN A 274 4.02 3.36 9.82
C GLN A 274 4.70 2.20 10.57
N MET A 275 6.03 2.18 10.65
CA MET A 275 6.79 1.18 11.42
C MET A 275 6.46 1.23 12.91
N GLU A 276 6.45 2.42 13.52
CA GLU A 276 6.09 2.59 14.92
C GLU A 276 4.65 2.12 15.19
N SER A 277 3.72 2.44 14.30
CA SER A 277 2.32 2.02 14.42
C SER A 277 2.19 0.50 14.40
N THR A 278 2.93 -0.19 13.53
CA THR A 278 2.96 -1.65 13.43
C THR A 278 3.57 -2.27 14.68
N ARG A 279 4.68 -1.70 15.19
CA ARG A 279 5.33 -2.16 16.43
C ARG A 279 4.38 -2.04 17.63
N LYS A 280 3.68 -0.90 17.76
CA LYS A 280 2.69 -0.69 18.83
C LYS A 280 1.53 -1.69 18.76
N LYS A 281 0.97 -1.94 17.56
CA LYS A 281 -0.10 -2.94 17.37
C LYS A 281 0.36 -4.35 17.77
N ARG A 282 1.59 -4.73 17.43
CA ARG A 282 2.17 -6.03 17.84
C ARG A 282 2.36 -6.13 19.35
N ALA A 283 2.89 -5.09 19.99
CA ALA A 283 3.04 -5.07 21.45
C ALA A 283 1.68 -5.27 22.15
N LEU A 284 0.65 -4.54 21.70
CA LEU A 284 -0.72 -4.71 22.22
C LEU A 284 -1.26 -6.13 22.03
N THR A 285 -0.99 -6.75 20.87
CA THR A 285 -1.42 -8.12 20.59
C THR A 285 -0.67 -9.15 21.45
N ALA A 286 0.62 -8.94 21.69
CA ALA A 286 1.42 -9.79 22.57
C ALA A 286 0.93 -9.71 24.02
N THR A 287 0.71 -8.49 24.54
CA THR A 287 0.15 -8.29 25.89
C THR A 287 -1.24 -8.91 26.04
N SER A 288 -2.09 -8.83 25.01
CA SER A 288 -3.42 -9.49 25.05
C SER A 288 -3.37 -11.02 25.07
N ARG A 289 -2.32 -11.62 24.50
CA ARG A 289 -2.08 -13.06 24.57
C ARG A 289 -1.54 -13.47 25.95
N GLU A 290 -0.62 -12.70 26.50
CA GLU A 290 -0.09 -12.92 27.87
C GLU A 290 -1.19 -12.80 28.93
N THR A 291 -2.16 -11.87 28.77
CA THR A 291 -3.31 -11.76 29.67
C THR A 291 -4.29 -12.92 29.54
N ASN A 292 -4.44 -13.51 28.35
CA ASN A 292 -5.29 -14.70 28.17
C ASN A 292 -4.61 -15.98 28.68
N GLU A 293 -3.29 -16.11 28.53
CA GLU A 293 -2.54 -17.24 29.10
C GLU A 293 -2.43 -17.18 30.62
N SER A 294 -2.45 -15.97 31.23
CA SER A 294 -2.48 -15.81 32.69
C SER A 294 -3.89 -15.92 33.30
N SER A 295 -4.96 -15.83 32.50
CA SER A 295 -6.32 -16.18 32.95
C SER A 295 -6.63 -17.69 32.87
N ASP A 296 -5.89 -18.46 32.08
CA ASP A 296 -6.08 -19.92 31.93
C ASP A 296 -5.26 -20.75 32.93
N SER A 297 -4.48 -20.12 33.81
CA SER A 297 -3.64 -20.83 34.80
C SER A 297 -4.29 -21.02 36.19
N TRP A 298 -5.60 -20.79 36.34
CA TRP A 298 -6.33 -20.93 37.61
C TRP A 298 -7.56 -21.85 37.55
N THR A 299 -7.56 -22.91 36.74
CA THR A 299 -8.59 -23.97 36.85
C THR A 299 -8.07 -25.33 36.37
N SER A 300 -7.08 -25.91 37.05
CA SER A 300 -6.88 -27.37 37.06
C SER A 300 -5.92 -27.77 38.18
N SER A 301 -6.40 -27.71 39.42
CA SER A 301 -5.88 -28.47 40.55
C SER A 301 -7.07 -28.90 41.41
N GLU A 302 -7.09 -30.18 41.77
CA GLU A 302 -8.01 -30.87 42.69
C GLU A 302 -9.24 -31.58 42.09
N CYS A 303 -9.00 -32.81 41.59
CA CYS A 303 -9.84 -33.93 42.00
C CYS A 303 -8.96 -35.09 42.49
N PHE A 304 -8.79 -35.09 43.81
CA PHE A 304 -8.55 -36.17 44.78
C PHE A 304 -7.78 -37.46 44.43
N THR A 305 -6.80 -37.69 45.31
CA THR A 305 -5.89 -38.81 45.56
C THR A 305 -6.49 -40.10 46.14
N ARG A 306 -5.69 -41.18 45.98
CA ARG A 306 -5.46 -42.41 46.80
C ARG A 306 -5.91 -43.71 46.10
N SER A 307 -5.14 -44.80 46.07
CA SER A 307 -4.08 -45.27 46.99
C SER A 307 -3.16 -46.32 46.32
N TYR A 308 -1.90 -46.36 46.79
CA TYR A 308 -0.87 -47.39 46.57
C TYR A 308 -1.29 -48.77 47.13
N SER A 309 -0.88 -49.87 46.48
CA SER A 309 0.10 -50.86 47.01
C SER A 309 0.19 -52.14 46.18
N GLU A 310 1.43 -52.44 45.75
CA GLU A 310 2.13 -53.74 45.59
C GLU A 310 1.34 -55.05 45.37
N CYS A 311 1.70 -55.78 44.29
CA CYS A 311 2.53 -56.98 44.39
C CYS A 311 2.85 -57.54 42.99
N GLN A 312 4.06 -58.06 42.85
CA GLN A 312 4.72 -58.46 41.61
C GLN A 312 4.48 -59.97 41.33
N PRO A 313 5.17 -60.63 40.36
CA PRO A 313 4.57 -61.40 39.25
C PRO A 313 4.58 -62.94 39.48
N THR A 314 4.00 -63.70 38.53
CA THR A 314 4.56 -64.92 37.87
C THR A 314 3.47 -65.89 37.36
N THR A 315 3.63 -66.28 36.08
CA THR A 315 3.39 -67.58 35.43
C THR A 315 2.24 -68.50 35.85
N GLY A 316 1.48 -68.92 34.83
CA GLY A 316 0.62 -70.09 34.76
C GLY A 316 -0.03 -70.16 33.40
#